data_AF-A0A1B8ZEW9-F1
#
_entry.id   AF-A0A1B8ZEW9-F1
#
_cell.length_a   1.000
_cell.length_b   1.000
_cell.length_c   1.000
_cell.angle_alpha   90.00
_cell.angle_beta   90.00
_cell.angle_gamma   90.00
#
_symmetry.space_group_name_H-M   'P 1'
#
loop_
_entity.id
_entity.type
_entity.pdbx_description
1 polymer ?
#
loop_
_entity_poly.entity_id
_entity_poly.type
_entity_poly.pdbx_seq_one_letter_code
_entity_poly.pdbx_strand_id
1 'polypeptide(L)'
;MILIDYLYYQFTNFYYQFEKDGTHRGSGIILTGALLCWNLVFFIIISDKYFNTNLGPSNKYVLIIYCLPIILFLGLRYSKFTSYEEINEKVQKFSKTKKTIADILLIIYVIISLPVFIIFGIYLGSLKN
;
A
#
# COMPACT_ATOMS: atom_id res chain seq x y z
N MET A 1 8.03 -10.07 2.69
CA MET A 1 6.62 -10.48 2.90
C MET A 1 6.06 -10.03 4.25
N ILE A 2 6.81 -10.13 5.37
CA ILE A 2 6.35 -9.71 6.71
C ILE A 2 5.74 -8.30 6.74
N LEU A 3 6.36 -7.30 6.09
CA LEU A 3 5.84 -5.92 6.11
C LEU A 3 4.47 -5.79 5.41
N ILE A 4 4.29 -6.42 4.25
CA ILE A 4 3.03 -6.34 3.49
C ILE A 4 1.92 -7.09 4.22
N ASP A 5 2.25 -8.25 4.82
CA ASP A 5 1.33 -9.01 5.67
C ASP A 5 0.95 -8.20 6.93
N TYR A 6 1.91 -7.47 7.50
CA TYR A 6 1.68 -6.60 8.66
C TYR A 6 0.82 -5.38 8.31
N LEU A 7 1.05 -4.74 7.16
CA LEU A 7 0.23 -3.65 6.63
C LEU A 7 -1.21 -4.12 6.43
N TYR A 8 -1.38 -5.26 5.75
CA TYR A 8 -2.68 -5.88 5.56
C TYR A 8 -3.36 -6.16 6.90
N TYR A 9 -2.66 -6.80 7.84
CA TYR A 9 -3.19 -7.07 9.18
C TYR A 9 -3.66 -5.81 9.89
N GLN A 10 -2.86 -4.74 9.91
CA GLN A 10 -3.21 -3.51 10.62
C GLN A 10 -4.38 -2.78 9.97
N PHE A 11 -4.43 -2.69 8.65
CA PHE A 11 -5.58 -2.11 7.96
C PHE A 11 -6.84 -2.94 8.15
N THR A 12 -6.75 -4.26 8.01
CA THR A 12 -7.87 -5.17 8.27
C THR A 12 -8.36 -5.06 9.70
N ASN A 13 -7.47 -5.00 10.69
CA ASN A 13 -7.83 -4.90 12.11
C ASN A 13 -8.41 -3.52 12.47
N PHE A 14 -7.96 -2.44 11.83
CA PHE A 14 -8.57 -1.12 11.96
C PHE A 14 -10.02 -1.15 11.45
N TYR A 15 -10.26 -1.71 10.26
CA TYR A 15 -11.60 -1.79 9.69
C TYR A 15 -12.49 -2.84 10.34
N TYR A 16 -11.92 -3.86 11.00
CA TYR A 16 -12.69 -4.83 11.77
C TYR A 16 -13.58 -4.18 12.84
N GLN A 17 -13.16 -3.02 13.37
CA GLN A 17 -13.95 -2.25 14.34
C GLN A 17 -15.20 -1.60 13.73
N PHE A 18 -15.19 -1.33 12.41
CA PHE A 18 -16.25 -0.62 11.69
C PHE A 18 -17.10 -1.56 10.81
N GLU A 19 -16.50 -2.64 10.31
CA GLU A 19 -17.06 -3.54 9.30
C GLU A 19 -17.16 -4.98 9.83
N LYS A 20 -18.30 -5.30 10.45
CA LYS A 20 -18.51 -6.58 11.14
C LYS A 20 -18.85 -7.75 10.20
N ASP A 21 -19.19 -7.48 8.94
CA ASP A 21 -19.72 -8.48 8.00
C ASP A 21 -18.65 -9.18 7.15
N GLY A 22 -17.38 -9.15 7.58
CA GLY A 22 -16.27 -9.75 6.84
C GLY A 22 -15.66 -8.87 5.73
N THR A 23 -16.29 -7.74 5.39
CA THR A 23 -15.80 -6.79 4.38
C THR A 23 -14.47 -6.14 4.74
N HIS A 24 -14.12 -6.10 6.03
CA HIS A 24 -12.84 -5.55 6.54
C HIS A 24 -11.61 -6.20 5.89
N ARG A 25 -11.72 -7.46 5.42
CA ARG A 25 -10.67 -8.14 4.66
C ARG A 25 -10.46 -7.47 3.29
N GLY A 26 -11.55 -7.17 2.59
CA GLY A 26 -11.52 -6.41 1.32
C GLY A 26 -10.93 -5.02 1.51
N SER A 27 -11.37 -4.30 2.55
CA SER A 27 -10.83 -2.98 2.92
C SER A 27 -9.32 -3.02 3.21
N GLY A 28 -8.84 -4.08 3.88
CA GLY A 28 -7.42 -4.33 4.08
C GLY A 28 -6.63 -4.53 2.78
N ILE A 29 -7.16 -5.30 1.83
CA ILE A 29 -6.54 -5.49 0.50
C ILE A 29 -6.47 -4.16 -0.23
N ILE A 30 -7.56 -3.39 -0.26
CA ILE A 30 -7.66 -2.12 -0.97
C ILE A 30 -6.67 -1.12 -0.41
N LEU A 31 -6.59 -0.94 0.91
CA LEU A 31 -5.70 0.05 1.53
C LEU A 31 -4.24 -0.34 1.41
N THR A 32 -3.91 -1.62 1.62
CA THR A 32 -2.54 -2.11 1.40
C THR A 32 -2.13 -1.89 -0.04
N GLY A 33 -3.01 -2.21 -0.99
CA GLY A 33 -2.80 -1.99 -2.41
C GLY A 33 -2.61 -0.51 -2.73
N ALA A 34 -3.54 0.35 -2.35
CA ALA A 34 -3.48 1.79 -2.59
C ALA A 34 -2.17 2.40 -2.08
N LEU A 35 -1.75 2.04 -0.87
CA LEU A 35 -0.52 2.54 -0.27
C LEU A 35 0.73 2.10 -1.05
N LEU A 36 0.84 0.83 -1.42
CA LEU A 36 1.95 0.35 -2.25
C LEU A 36 1.95 1.00 -3.65
N CYS A 37 0.77 1.17 -4.23
CA CYS A 37 0.57 1.77 -5.54
C CYS A 37 0.98 3.24 -5.56
N TRP A 38 0.61 4.02 -4.53
CA TRP A 38 1.02 5.42 -4.40
C TRP A 38 2.53 5.56 -4.27
N ASN A 39 3.16 4.71 -3.48
CA ASN A 39 4.63 4.72 -3.36
C ASN A 39 5.30 4.36 -4.69
N LEU A 40 4.82 3.37 -5.42
CA LEU A 40 5.35 3.02 -6.74
C LEU A 40 5.26 4.22 -7.70
N VAL A 41 4.09 4.83 -7.80
CA VAL A 41 3.83 6.01 -8.64
C VAL A 41 4.78 7.16 -8.29
N PHE A 42 5.00 7.41 -7.01
CA PHE A 42 5.93 8.42 -6.54
C PHE A 42 7.38 8.17 -6.95
N PHE A 43 7.84 6.93 -6.76
CA PHE A 43 9.19 6.54 -7.15
C PHE A 43 9.41 6.76 -8.64
N ILE A 44 8.43 6.43 -9.48
CA ILE A 44 8.53 6.68 -10.93
C ILE A 44 8.64 8.18 -11.21
N ILE A 45 7.80 9.01 -10.59
CA ILE A 45 7.79 10.47 -10.82
C ILE A 45 9.11 11.12 -10.38
N ILE A 46 9.62 10.76 -9.20
CA ILE A 46 10.91 11.26 -8.71
C ILE A 46 12.04 10.79 -9.61
N SER A 47 12.03 9.52 -10.00
CA SER A 47 13.08 8.95 -10.86
C SER A 47 13.14 9.68 -12.20
N ASP A 48 11.99 9.91 -12.83
CA ASP A 48 11.94 10.64 -14.10
C ASP A 48 12.36 12.09 -13.95
N LYS A 49 11.93 12.76 -12.87
CA LYS A 49 12.25 14.17 -12.64
C LYS A 49 13.74 14.42 -12.36
N TYR A 50 14.39 13.55 -11.59
CA TYR A 50 15.75 13.80 -11.11
C TYR A 50 16.83 12.99 -11.85
N PHE A 51 16.47 11.86 -12.44
CA PHE A 51 17.42 10.94 -13.06
C PHE A 51 17.18 10.74 -14.57
N ASN A 52 16.19 11.42 -15.17
CA ASN A 52 15.85 11.33 -16.60
C ASN A 52 15.66 9.89 -17.09
N THR A 53 15.09 9.03 -16.24
CA THR A 53 15.00 7.59 -16.47
C THR A 53 13.95 7.18 -17.51
N ASN A 54 13.06 8.09 -17.92
CA ASN A 54 11.95 7.84 -18.86
C ASN A 54 11.12 6.58 -18.53
N LEU A 55 10.91 6.30 -17.23
CA LEU A 55 10.14 5.16 -16.72
C LEU A 55 8.63 5.37 -16.86
N GLY A 56 8.19 6.62 -16.74
CA GLY A 56 6.81 7.03 -16.86
C GLY A 56 6.33 7.07 -18.32
N PRO A 57 5.08 6.68 -18.58
CA PRO A 57 4.49 6.78 -19.91
C PRO A 57 4.23 8.25 -20.29
N SER A 58 4.25 8.55 -21.60
CA SER A 58 3.90 9.88 -22.13
C SER A 58 2.50 10.32 -21.69
N ASN A 59 1.56 9.39 -21.63
CA ASN A 59 0.25 9.62 -21.04
C ASN A 59 0.28 9.27 -19.54
N LYS A 60 0.33 10.29 -18.68
CA LYS A 60 0.44 10.12 -17.22
C LYS A 60 -0.73 9.34 -16.60
N TYR A 61 -1.89 9.24 -17.24
CA TYR A 61 -3.02 8.42 -16.75
C TYR A 61 -2.72 6.92 -16.82
N VAL A 62 -1.85 6.49 -17.75
CA VAL A 62 -1.43 5.09 -17.90
C VAL A 62 -0.59 4.63 -16.70
N LEU A 63 -0.03 5.55 -15.92
CA LEU A 63 0.71 5.24 -14.70
C LEU A 63 -0.12 4.45 -13.68
N ILE A 64 -1.46 4.61 -13.68
CA ILE A 64 -2.37 3.83 -12.83
C ILE A 64 -2.35 2.34 -13.20
N ILE A 65 -2.12 2.00 -14.46
CA ILE A 65 -2.05 0.60 -14.92
C ILE A 65 -0.83 -0.11 -14.33
N TYR A 66 0.22 0.62 -13.97
CA TYR A 66 1.43 0.03 -13.37
C TYR A 66 1.16 -0.53 -11.96
N CYS A 67 0.03 -0.14 -11.36
CA CYS A 67 -0.47 -0.68 -10.10
C CYS A 67 -1.13 -2.06 -10.24
N LEU A 68 -1.51 -2.46 -11.46
CA LEU A 68 -2.24 -3.71 -11.71
C LEU A 68 -1.51 -4.96 -11.19
N PRO A 69 -0.18 -5.13 -11.39
CA PRO A 69 0.53 -6.28 -10.84
C PRO A 69 0.47 -6.34 -9.30
N ILE A 70 0.53 -5.19 -8.62
CA ILE A 70 0.43 -5.12 -7.15
C ILE A 70 -0.98 -5.53 -6.71
N ILE A 71 -2.01 -4.96 -7.33
CA ILE A 71 -3.41 -5.24 -6.98
C ILE A 71 -3.73 -6.73 -7.18
N LEU A 72 -3.32 -7.30 -8.32
CA LEU A 72 -3.52 -8.72 -8.61
C LEU A 72 -2.75 -9.61 -7.63
N PHE A 73 -1.51 -9.27 -7.33
CA PHE A 73 -0.69 -10.02 -6.38
C PHE A 73 -1.32 -10.05 -4.98
N LEU A 74 -1.74 -8.90 -4.45
CA LEU A 74 -2.37 -8.81 -3.13
C LEU A 74 -3.74 -9.49 -3.10
N GLY A 75 -4.55 -9.27 -4.14
CA GLY A 75 -5.85 -9.91 -4.27
C GLY A 75 -5.73 -11.43 -4.26
N LEU A 76 -4.88 -12.00 -5.12
CA LEU A 76 -4.65 -13.45 -5.15
C LEU A 76 -4.10 -13.97 -3.81
N ARG A 77 -3.12 -13.28 -3.24
CA ARG A 77 -2.49 -13.67 -1.98
C ARG A 77 -3.51 -13.75 -0.84
N TYR A 78 -4.23 -12.67 -0.56
CA TYR A 78 -5.10 -12.60 0.62
C TYR A 78 -6.50 -13.16 0.41
N SER A 79 -6.93 -13.36 -0.85
CA SER A 79 -8.17 -14.09 -1.13
C SER A 79 -7.98 -15.61 -1.19
N LYS A 80 -6.81 -16.11 -1.61
CA LYS A 80 -6.63 -17.55 -1.91
C LYS A 80 -5.48 -18.24 -1.17
N PHE A 81 -4.37 -17.56 -0.92
CA PHE A 81 -3.13 -18.21 -0.47
C PHE A 81 -2.78 -17.99 1.00
N THR A 82 -3.21 -16.88 1.60
CA THR A 82 -2.87 -16.52 2.98
C THR A 82 -4.09 -15.94 3.65
N SER A 83 -4.54 -16.58 4.74
CA SER A 83 -5.69 -16.11 5.50
C SER A 83 -5.29 -15.02 6.51
N TYR A 84 -6.25 -14.18 6.87
CA TYR A 84 -6.05 -13.20 7.93
C TYR A 84 -5.69 -13.88 9.26
N GLU A 85 -6.30 -15.03 9.55
CA GLU A 85 -6.09 -15.81 10.76
C GLU A 85 -4.63 -16.28 10.86
N GLU A 86 -4.07 -16.78 9.75
CA GLU A 86 -2.66 -17.21 9.70
C GLU A 86 -1.70 -16.04 9.99
N ILE A 87 -2.02 -14.85 9.48
CA ILE A 87 -1.23 -13.64 9.72
C ILE A 87 -1.39 -13.19 11.18
N ASN A 88 -2.60 -13.20 11.72
CA ASN A 88 -2.87 -12.84 13.11
C ASN A 88 -2.10 -13.75 14.07
N GLU A 89 -2.09 -15.07 13.85
CA GLU A 89 -1.29 -16.01 14.65
C GLU A 89 0.21 -15.69 14.59
N LYS A 90 0.74 -15.35 13.40
CA LYS A 90 2.14 -14.94 13.25
C LYS A 90 2.45 -13.66 14.00
N VAL A 91 1.56 -12.67 13.94
CA VAL A 91 1.72 -11.38 14.63
C VAL A 91 1.59 -11.53 16.15
N GLN A 92 0.70 -12.40 16.65
CA GLN A 92 0.58 -12.67 18.09
C GLN A 92 1.83 -13.34 18.69
N LYS A 93 2.58 -14.09 17.89
CA LYS A 93 3.87 -14.68 18.29
C LYS A 93 5.00 -13.65 18.39
N PHE A 94 4.78 -12.39 18.00
CA PHE A 94 5.80 -11.35 18.12
C PHE A 94 6.00 -10.93 19.58
N SER A 95 7.25 -10.67 19.96
CA SER A 95 7.52 -10.03 21.24
C SER A 95 6.97 -8.60 21.24
N LYS A 96 6.66 -8.07 22.43
CA LYS A 96 6.15 -6.69 22.59
C LYS A 96 7.03 -5.68 21.85
N THR A 97 8.36 -5.79 22.00
CA THR A 97 9.34 -4.93 21.33
C THR A 97 9.24 -5.00 19.80
N LYS A 98 9.13 -6.21 19.22
CA LYS A 98 8.99 -6.37 17.77
C LYS A 98 7.70 -5.74 17.25
N LYS A 99 6.61 -5.90 17.99
CA LYS A 99 5.31 -5.31 17.64
C LYS A 99 5.39 -3.78 17.66
N THR A 100 5.96 -3.19 18.71
CA THR A 100 6.15 -1.73 18.81
C THR A 100 7.02 -1.18 17.67
N ILE A 101 8.13 -1.84 17.34
CA ILE A 101 8.99 -1.43 16.22
C ILE A 101 8.23 -1.50 14.90
N ALA A 102 7.48 -2.58 14.67
CA ALA A 102 6.68 -2.74 13.45
C ALA A 102 5.58 -1.67 13.34
N ASP A 103 4.91 -1.33 14.45
CA ASP A 103 3.91 -0.26 14.49
C ASP A 103 4.52 1.11 14.20
N ILE A 104 5.68 1.43 14.79
CA ILE A 104 6.40 2.69 14.52
C ILE A 104 6.79 2.77 13.04
N LEU A 105 7.37 1.70 12.48
CA LEU A 105 7.75 1.65 11.08
C LEU A 105 6.55 1.83 10.15
N LEU A 106 5.41 1.23 10.50
CA LEU A 106 4.17 1.37 9.75
C LEU A 106 3.62 2.80 9.79
N ILE A 107 3.61 3.44 10.96
CA ILE A 107 3.18 4.83 11.11
C ILE A 107 4.07 5.75 10.27
N ILE A 108 5.40 5.60 10.36
CA ILE A 108 6.36 6.35 9.55
C ILE A 108 6.09 6.14 8.07
N TYR A 109 5.88 4.89 7.65
CA TYR A 109 5.59 4.55 6.26
C TYR A 109 4.31 5.22 5.75
N VAL A 110 3.22 5.17 6.52
CA VAL A 110 1.95 5.84 6.18
C VAL A 110 2.12 7.36 6.09
N ILE A 111 2.82 7.97 7.07
CA ILE A 111 3.07 9.42 7.08
C ILE A 111 3.86 9.85 5.86
N ILE A 112 4.91 9.12 5.48
CA ILE A 112 5.71 9.43 4.27
C ILE A 112 4.87 9.26 3.00
N SER A 113 3.95 8.29 3.00
CA SER A 113 3.09 7.97 1.85
C SER A 113 1.93 8.95 1.64
N LEU A 114 1.57 9.79 2.62
CA LEU A 114 0.46 10.74 2.48
C LEU A 114 0.82 11.97 1.61
N PRO A 115 1.96 12.66 1.81
CA PRO A 115 2.42 13.74 0.94
C PRO A 115 2.57 13.32 -0.53
N VAL A 116 2.90 12.05 -0.76
CA VAL A 116 3.02 11.44 -2.09
C VAL A 116 1.73 11.60 -2.89
N PHE A 117 0.56 11.36 -2.28
CA PHE A 117 -0.73 11.48 -2.95
C PHE A 117 -1.00 12.91 -3.43
N ILE A 118 -0.63 13.91 -2.62
CA ILE A 118 -0.77 15.32 -2.95
C ILE A 118 0.16 15.71 -4.11
N ILE A 119 1.43 15.26 -4.06
CA ILE A 119 2.41 15.49 -5.12
C ILE A 119 1.95 14.86 -6.44
N PHE A 120 1.37 13.67 -6.39
CA PHE A 120 0.82 13.02 -7.58
C PHE A 120 -0.36 13.81 -8.18
N GLY A 121 -1.27 14.31 -7.34
CA GLY A 121 -2.37 15.16 -7.77
C GLY A 121 -1.89 16.43 -8.49
N ILE A 122 -0.88 17.11 -7.94
CA ILE A 122 -0.25 18.27 -8.57
C ILE A 122 0.42 17.88 -9.89
N TYR A 123 1.13 16.75 -9.93
CA TYR A 123 1.81 16.26 -11.14
C TYR A 123 0.85 15.96 -12.29
N LEU A 124 -0.31 15.36 -12.00
CA LEU A 124 -1.37 15.16 -12.99
C LEU A 124 -2.00 16.50 -13.41
N GLY A 125 -2.24 17.42 -12.48
CA GLY A 125 -2.82 18.74 -12.76
C GLY A 125 -1.94 19.62 -13.65
N SER A 126 -0.62 19.52 -13.51
CA SER A 126 0.35 20.27 -14.33
C SER A 126 0.34 19.93 -15.83
N LEU A 127 -0.34 18.86 -16.27
CA LEU A 127 -0.51 18.54 -17.70
C LEU A 127 -1.46 19.49 -18.44
N LYS A 128 -2.32 20.22 -17.73
CA LYS A 128 -3.34 21.09 -18.33
C LYS A 128 -2.88 22.53 -18.57
N ASN A 129 -1.65 22.88 -18.17
CA ASN A 129 -1.00 24.16 -18.46
C ASN A 129 0.19 23.93 -19.40
#